data_AF-A0A6G4IU57-F1
#
_entry.id   AF-A0A6G4IU57-F1
#
_cell.length_a   1.000
_cell.length_b   1.000
_cell.length_c   1.000
_cell.angle_alpha   90.00
_cell.angle_beta   90.00
_cell.angle_gamma   90.00
#
_symmetry.space_group_name_H-M   'P 1'
#
loop_
_entity.id
_entity.type
_entity.pdbx_description
1 polymer ?
#
loop_
_entity_poly.entity_id
_entity_poly.type
_entity_poly.pdbx_seq_one_letter_code
_entity_poly.pdbx_strand_id
1 'polypeptide(L)'
;MAKKKDTRTRNWTFFVYPESAPSNWREILDSYHVPWIESPLHDKDVNSDGEIKKAHWHVLLMFSSKKSYTQILEITGQLNSPNPQKCTNIKGMVRYFAHMDNPEKFQYEKSGIIGHAGADPLTYLSVTSGE
;
A
#
# COMPACT_ATOMS: atom_id res chain seq x y z
N MET A 1 36.24 0.87 9.02
CA MET A 1 35.15 1.36 8.13
C MET A 1 33.82 0.86 8.68
N ALA A 2 32.87 1.75 8.98
CA ALA A 2 31.54 1.33 9.46
C ALA A 2 30.78 0.60 8.33
N LYS A 3 30.21 -0.56 8.64
CA LYS A 3 29.45 -1.37 7.69
C LYS A 3 28.15 -0.61 7.36
N LYS A 4 27.96 -0.21 6.10
CA LYS A 4 26.75 0.53 5.66
C LYS A 4 25.52 -0.35 5.91
N LYS A 5 24.57 0.13 6.72
CA LYS A 5 23.34 -0.60 7.07
C LYS A 5 22.53 -0.86 5.79
N ASP A 6 22.16 -2.11 5.53
CA ASP A 6 21.28 -2.46 4.41
C ASP A 6 19.89 -1.88 4.68
N THR A 7 19.49 -0.91 3.85
CA THR A 7 18.20 -0.22 3.97
C THR A 7 17.13 -0.82 3.06
N ARG A 8 17.45 -1.84 2.26
CA ARG A 8 16.51 -2.42 1.29
C ARG A 8 15.50 -3.33 1.99
N THR A 9 14.28 -3.40 1.45
CA THR A 9 13.21 -4.28 1.94
C THR A 9 12.42 -4.88 0.77
N ARG A 10 11.68 -5.95 1.04
CA ARG A 10 10.82 -6.63 0.07
C ARG A 10 9.46 -5.97 -0.09
N ASN A 11 8.96 -5.28 0.93
CA ASN A 11 7.59 -4.77 0.93
C ASN A 11 7.58 -3.25 1.07
N TRP A 12 6.80 -2.60 0.21
CA TRP A 12 6.73 -1.15 0.11
C TRP A 12 5.30 -0.70 -0.03
N THR A 13 4.96 0.42 0.58
CA THR A 13 3.63 1.03 0.47
C THR A 13 3.73 2.48 0.04
N PHE A 14 2.72 2.97 -0.64
CA PHE A 14 2.61 4.36 -1.08
C PHE A 14 1.14 4.69 -1.34
N PHE A 15 0.87 5.97 -1.59
CA PHE A 15 -0.46 6.43 -1.98
C PHE A 15 -0.53 6.66 -3.48
N VAL A 16 -1.67 6.35 -4.08
CA VAL A 16 -2.03 6.75 -5.43
C VAL A 16 -3.19 7.73 -5.34
N TYR A 17 -3.05 8.90 -5.96
CA TYR A 17 -4.08 9.93 -5.95
C TYR A 17 -4.87 9.92 -7.26
N PRO A 18 -6.22 9.82 -7.23
CA PRO A 18 -7.03 9.86 -8.45
C PRO A 18 -6.82 11.12 -9.30
N GLU A 19 -6.50 12.25 -8.68
CA GLU A 19 -6.31 13.53 -9.36
C GLU A 19 -5.02 13.63 -10.20
N SER A 20 -4.00 12.83 -9.88
CA SER A 20 -2.67 12.93 -10.51
C SER A 20 -2.18 11.64 -11.16
N ALA A 21 -2.72 10.49 -10.76
CA ALA A 21 -2.32 9.21 -11.33
C ALA A 21 -2.75 9.10 -12.80
N PRO A 22 -1.94 8.44 -13.66
CA PRO A 22 -2.39 8.12 -15.01
C PRO A 22 -3.60 7.18 -14.95
N SER A 23 -4.51 7.27 -15.93
CA SER A 23 -5.73 6.46 -15.96
C SER A 23 -5.46 4.94 -15.95
N ASN A 24 -4.30 4.53 -16.46
CA ASN A 24 -3.84 3.15 -16.54
C ASN A 24 -2.84 2.75 -15.44
N TRP A 25 -2.88 3.41 -14.27
CA TRP A 25 -1.88 3.18 -13.21
C TRP A 25 -1.86 1.73 -12.70
N ARG A 26 -3.01 1.03 -12.73
CA ARG A 26 -3.10 -0.38 -12.32
C ARG A 26 -2.36 -1.27 -13.30
N GLU A 27 -2.54 -1.04 -14.60
CA GLU A 27 -1.84 -1.75 -15.67
C GLU A 27 -0.32 -1.52 -15.60
N ILE A 28 0.11 -0.31 -15.22
CA ILE A 28 1.53 -0.03 -14.97
C ILE A 28 2.06 -0.95 -13.86
N LEU A 29 1.35 -1.09 -12.73
CA LEU A 29 1.78 -1.99 -11.64
C LEU A 29 1.70 -3.47 -12.04
N ASP A 30 0.66 -3.88 -12.75
CA ASP A 30 0.48 -5.25 -13.24
C ASP A 30 1.61 -5.68 -14.19
N SER A 31 2.18 -4.74 -14.96
CA SER A 31 3.31 -5.01 -15.87
C SER A 31 4.60 -5.46 -15.16
N TYR A 32 4.73 -5.19 -13.86
CA TYR A 32 5.89 -5.67 -13.08
C TYR A 32 5.76 -7.14 -12.69
N HIS A 33 4.57 -7.74 -12.83
CA HIS A 33 4.29 -9.13 -12.46
C HIS A 33 4.73 -9.48 -11.04
N VAL A 34 4.56 -8.53 -10.11
CA VAL A 34 4.83 -8.72 -8.68
C VAL A 34 3.51 -8.68 -7.91
N PRO A 35 3.31 -9.53 -6.89
CA PRO A 35 2.11 -9.48 -6.07
C PRO A 35 1.94 -8.09 -5.44
N TRP A 36 0.73 -7.53 -5.54
CA TRP A 36 0.40 -6.25 -4.91
C TRP A 36 -1.07 -6.15 -4.51
N ILE A 37 -1.37 -5.25 -3.58
CA ILE A 37 -2.71 -5.05 -3.01
C ILE A 37 -3.04 -3.57 -3.00
N GLU A 38 -4.28 -3.21 -3.35
CA GLU A 38 -4.86 -1.87 -3.14
C GLU A 38 -5.96 -1.88 -2.07
N SER A 39 -6.06 -0.76 -1.36
CA SER A 39 -7.22 -0.45 -0.51
C SER A 39 -8.45 -0.09 -1.34
N PRO A 40 -9.64 0.01 -0.72
CA PRO A 40 -10.71 0.85 -1.23
C PRO A 40 -10.22 2.28 -1.46
N LEU A 41 -10.99 3.10 -2.19
CA LEU A 41 -10.71 4.53 -2.25
C LEU A 41 -10.95 5.14 -0.87
N HIS A 42 -9.91 5.73 -0.27
CA HIS A 42 -10.02 6.49 0.96
C HIS A 42 -10.47 7.93 0.65
N ASP A 43 -11.76 8.21 0.78
CA ASP A 43 -12.39 9.50 0.50
C ASP A 43 -13.05 10.14 1.74
N LYS A 44 -12.97 9.49 2.90
CA LYS A 44 -13.58 9.91 4.17
C LYS A 44 -12.57 10.08 5.30
N ASP A 45 -11.29 10.03 4.97
CA ASP A 45 -10.23 10.25 5.94
C ASP A 45 -10.20 11.72 6.36
N VAL A 46 -10.04 11.97 7.66
CA VAL A 46 -10.05 13.32 8.22
C VAL A 46 -8.68 13.64 8.81
N ASN A 47 -8.22 14.87 8.60
CA ASN A 47 -7.03 15.44 9.24
C ASN A 47 -7.33 15.80 10.70
N SER A 48 -6.27 16.07 11.48
CA SER A 48 -6.43 16.44 12.89
C SER A 48 -7.18 17.76 13.10
N ASP A 49 -7.25 18.61 12.07
CA ASP A 49 -7.99 19.88 12.04
C ASP A 49 -9.45 19.73 11.61
N GLY A 50 -9.88 18.53 11.24
CA GLY A 50 -11.25 18.25 10.77
C GLY A 50 -11.43 18.33 9.26
N GLU A 51 -10.40 18.71 8.48
CA GLU A 51 -10.49 18.75 7.02
C GLU A 51 -10.45 17.34 6.41
N ILE A 52 -11.24 17.12 5.35
CA ILE A 52 -11.21 15.87 4.59
C ILE A 52 -9.87 15.78 3.84
N LYS A 53 -9.17 14.66 4.01
CA LYS A 53 -7.93 14.37 3.27
C LYS A 53 -8.23 14.20 1.80
N LYS A 54 -7.24 14.51 0.97
CA LYS A 54 -7.27 14.17 -0.46
C LYS A 54 -7.58 12.69 -0.64
N ALA A 55 -8.50 12.39 -1.56
CA ALA A 55 -8.86 11.03 -1.89
C ALA A 55 -7.63 10.25 -2.37
N HIS A 56 -7.42 9.04 -1.86
CA HIS A 56 -6.25 8.24 -2.20
C HIS A 56 -6.51 6.74 -2.08
N TRP A 57 -5.76 5.94 -2.81
CA TRP A 57 -5.60 4.52 -2.53
C TRP A 57 -4.30 4.29 -1.78
N HIS A 58 -4.32 3.42 -0.78
CA HIS A 58 -3.11 2.78 -0.31
C HIS A 58 -2.75 1.61 -1.23
N VAL A 59 -1.47 1.51 -1.57
CA VAL A 59 -0.92 0.39 -2.35
C VAL A 59 0.17 -0.31 -1.54
N LEU A 60 0.25 -1.64 -1.63
CA LEU A 60 1.31 -2.48 -1.07
C LEU A 60 1.92 -3.34 -2.17
N LEU A 61 3.20 -3.13 -2.49
CA LEU A 61 3.99 -3.99 -3.38
C LEU A 61 4.79 -5.01 -2.59
N MET A 62 4.82 -6.27 -3.04
CA MET A 62 5.51 -7.39 -2.38
C MET A 62 6.50 -8.08 -3.34
N PHE A 63 7.78 -7.76 -3.19
CA PHE A 63 8.84 -8.29 -4.07
C PHE A 63 9.49 -9.56 -3.51
N SER A 64 9.86 -10.49 -4.38
CA SER A 64 10.65 -11.69 -4.02
C SER A 64 12.07 -11.35 -3.51
N SER A 65 12.64 -10.25 -4.02
CA SER A 65 13.95 -9.73 -3.65
C SER A 65 13.86 -8.33 -3.07
N LYS A 66 14.80 -7.98 -2.18
CA LYS A 66 14.83 -6.65 -1.57
C LYS A 66 15.05 -5.56 -2.63
N LYS A 67 14.25 -4.49 -2.57
CA LYS A 67 14.38 -3.29 -3.39
C LYS A 67 14.90 -2.12 -2.57
N SER A 68 15.68 -1.24 -3.22
CA SER A 68 16.10 0.05 -2.64
C SER A 68 14.98 1.09 -2.75
N TYR A 69 15.08 2.16 -1.96
CA TYR A 69 14.14 3.28 -2.05
C TYR A 69 14.09 3.86 -3.47
N THR A 70 15.26 4.06 -4.11
CA THR A 70 15.36 4.61 -5.47
C THR A 70 14.65 3.74 -6.51
N GLN A 71 14.80 2.41 -6.42
CA GLN A 71 14.09 1.49 -7.32
C GLN A 71 12.58 1.59 -7.18
N ILE A 72 12.08 1.82 -5.96
CA ILE A 72 10.64 2.01 -5.74
C ILE A 72 10.19 3.39 -6.21
N LEU A 73 11.02 4.42 -6.03
CA LEU A 73 10.73 5.76 -6.51
C LEU A 73 10.60 5.81 -8.05
N GLU A 74 11.37 5.00 -8.78
CA GLU A 74 11.23 4.84 -10.24
C GLU A 74 9.85 4.26 -10.63
N ILE A 75 9.32 3.33 -9.83
CA ILE A 75 7.99 2.75 -10.03
C ILE A 75 6.92 3.79 -9.68
N THR A 76 6.97 4.35 -8.47
CA THR A 76 5.91 5.28 -8.02
C THR A 76 5.94 6.61 -8.76
N GLY A 77 7.09 7.00 -9.33
CA GLY A 77 7.22 8.15 -10.22
C GLY A 77 6.37 8.02 -11.50
N GLN A 78 6.20 6.82 -12.05
CA GLN A 78 5.30 6.58 -13.19
C GLN A 78 3.82 6.79 -12.83
N LEU A 79 3.49 6.74 -11.55
CA LEU A 79 2.14 6.92 -11.02
C LEU A 79 1.94 8.33 -10.41
N ASN A 80 2.91 9.24 -10.56
CA ASN A 80 2.92 10.54 -9.88
C ASN A 80 2.69 10.43 -8.35
N SER A 81 3.23 9.37 -7.76
CA SER A 81 3.00 8.96 -6.37
C SER A 81 4.29 9.14 -5.55
N PRO A 82 4.44 10.25 -4.80
CA PRO A 82 5.67 10.52 -4.07
C PRO A 82 5.77 9.71 -2.77
N ASN A 83 6.96 9.70 -2.18
CA ASN A 83 7.20 9.25 -0.79
C ASN A 83 6.86 7.78 -0.47
N PRO A 84 7.36 6.78 -1.23
CA PRO A 84 7.18 5.38 -0.86
C PRO A 84 7.79 5.06 0.50
N GLN A 85 7.10 4.23 1.28
CA GLN A 85 7.49 3.83 2.63
C GLN A 85 7.75 2.34 2.72
N LYS A 86 8.66 1.95 3.61
CA LYS A 86 8.92 0.53 3.88
C LYS A 86 7.75 -0.05 4.67
N CYS A 87 7.22 -1.18 4.21
CA CYS A 87 6.26 -1.95 4.97
C CYS A 87 6.98 -3.10 5.69
N THR A 88 6.96 -3.10 7.03
CA THR A 88 7.56 -4.17 7.85
C THR A 88 6.53 -5.20 8.29
N ASN A 89 5.25 -4.82 8.36
CA ASN A 89 4.14 -5.70 8.75
C ASN A 89 3.04 -5.66 7.69
N ILE A 90 3.04 -6.65 6.80
CA ILE A 90 2.05 -6.78 5.72
C ILE A 90 0.65 -6.95 6.29
N LYS A 91 0.48 -7.81 7.30
CA LYS A 91 -0.82 -8.07 7.92
C LYS A 91 -1.45 -6.80 8.50
N GLY A 92 -0.64 -6.03 9.25
CA GLY A 92 -1.06 -4.74 9.78
C GLY A 92 -1.43 -3.76 8.66
N MET A 93 -0.64 -3.71 7.59
CA MET A 93 -0.91 -2.82 6.45
C MET A 93 -2.23 -3.16 5.74
N VAL A 94 -2.48 -4.43 5.43
CA VAL A 94 -3.71 -4.83 4.73
C VAL A 94 -4.95 -4.63 5.59
N ARG A 95 -4.86 -4.86 6.91
CA ARG A 95 -5.97 -4.51 7.84
C ARG A 95 -6.18 -3.00 7.95
N TYR A 96 -5.09 -2.23 7.88
CA TYR A 96 -5.12 -0.78 7.88
C TYR A 96 -5.80 -0.20 6.62
N PHE A 97 -5.75 -0.89 5.47
CA PHE A 97 -6.49 -0.49 4.26
C PHE A 97 -8.01 -0.43 4.47
N ALA A 98 -8.55 -1.05 5.52
CA ALA A 98 -9.94 -0.92 5.93
C ALA A 98 -10.11 -0.25 7.31
N HIS A 99 -9.02 0.29 7.87
CA HIS A 99 -8.95 0.88 9.22
C HIS A 99 -9.43 -0.03 10.36
N MET A 100 -9.35 -1.35 10.19
CA MET A 100 -9.96 -2.34 11.09
C MET A 100 -9.48 -2.27 12.54
N ASP A 101 -8.29 -1.72 12.78
CA ASP A 101 -7.64 -1.64 14.09
C ASP A 101 -7.64 -0.20 14.65
N ASN A 102 -8.36 0.72 14.00
CA ASN A 102 -8.44 2.14 14.33
C ASN A 102 -9.90 2.59 14.45
N PRO A 103 -10.60 2.28 15.56
CA PRO A 103 -12.04 2.56 15.73
C PRO A 103 -12.42 4.04 15.58
N GLU A 104 -11.46 4.95 15.79
CA GLU A 104 -11.62 6.39 15.65
C GLU A 104 -11.67 6.87 14.19
N LYS A 105 -11.24 6.03 13.24
CA LYS A 105 -11.24 6.34 11.80
C LYS A 105 -12.46 5.76 11.10
N PHE A 106 -12.82 6.37 9.98
CA PHE A 106 -13.82 5.79 9.08
C PHE A 106 -13.42 4.37 8.67
N GLN A 107 -14.34 3.41 8.87
CA GLN A 107 -14.13 2.00 8.56
C GLN A 107 -14.54 1.75 7.11
N TYR A 108 -13.60 1.31 6.27
CA TYR A 108 -13.91 0.98 4.87
C TYR A 108 -14.28 -0.50 4.71
N GLU A 109 -14.99 -0.80 3.63
CA GLU A 109 -15.41 -2.16 3.32
C GLU A 109 -14.22 -3.05 2.96
N LYS A 110 -14.10 -4.19 3.67
CA LYS A 110 -13.01 -5.16 3.46
C LYS A 110 -13.04 -5.77 2.05
N SER A 111 -14.24 -5.90 1.48
CA SER A 111 -14.46 -6.40 0.12
C SER A 111 -13.92 -5.47 -0.97
N GLY A 112 -13.64 -4.20 -0.64
CA GLY A 112 -12.99 -3.26 -1.55
C GLY A 112 -11.46 -3.33 -1.53
N ILE A 113 -10.86 -4.23 -0.73
CA ILE A 113 -9.42 -4.51 -0.79
C ILE A 113 -9.18 -5.50 -1.92
N ILE A 114 -8.39 -5.10 -2.93
CA ILE A 114 -8.21 -5.89 -4.16
C ILE A 114 -6.75 -6.35 -4.24
N GLY A 115 -6.58 -7.66 -4.48
CA GLY A 115 -5.28 -8.27 -4.70
C GLY A 115 -5.02 -8.53 -6.18
N HIS A 116 -3.79 -8.30 -6.60
CA HIS A 116 -3.33 -8.39 -7.98
C HIS A 116 -2.12 -9.32 -8.11
N ALA A 117 -1.89 -9.84 -9.31
CA ALA A 117 -0.75 -10.70 -9.65
C ALA A 117 -0.54 -11.86 -8.65
N GLY A 118 -1.63 -12.50 -8.21
CA GLY A 118 -1.61 -13.63 -7.29
C GLY A 118 -1.57 -13.27 -5.80
N ALA A 119 -1.63 -11.99 -5.43
CA ALA A 119 -1.86 -11.58 -4.04
C ALA A 119 -3.31 -11.86 -3.64
N ASP A 120 -3.50 -12.55 -2.51
CA ASP A 120 -4.82 -12.74 -1.90
C ASP A 120 -4.91 -11.95 -0.58
N PRO A 121 -5.69 -10.86 -0.52
CA PRO A 121 -5.84 -10.03 0.67
C PRO A 121 -6.47 -10.77 1.86
N LEU A 122 -7.31 -11.79 1.60
CA LEU A 122 -8.01 -12.53 2.66
C LEU A 122 -7.02 -13.25 3.59
N THR A 123 -5.87 -13.67 3.06
CA THR A 123 -4.78 -14.28 3.84
C THR A 123 -4.31 -13.37 4.98
N TYR A 124 -4.38 -12.05 4.80
CA TYR A 124 -3.94 -11.04 5.76
C TYR A 124 -5.08 -10.49 6.62
N LEU A 125 -6.32 -10.55 6.14
CA LEU A 125 -7.49 -10.08 6.89
C LEU A 125 -7.98 -11.08 7.94
N SER A 126 -7.63 -12.37 7.77
CA SER A 126 -7.96 -13.42 8.72
C SER A 126 -7.43 -13.11 10.12
N VAL A 127 -8.21 -13.47 11.14
CA VAL A 127 -7.72 -13.52 12.53
C VAL A 127 -6.54 -14.48 12.54
N THR A 128 -5.45 -14.14 13.22
CA THR A 128 -4.38 -15.13 13.42
C THR A 128 -5.02 -16.23 14.26
N SER A 129 -5.34 -17.37 13.66
CA SER A 129 -5.59 -18.57 14.44
C SER A 129 -4.32 -18.78 15.24
N GLY A 130 -4.42 -18.66 16.57
CA GLY A 130 -3.34 -19.10 17.43
C GLY A 130 -3.22 -20.60 17.25
N GLU A 131 -2.21 -21.03 16.50
CA GLU A 131 -1.64 -22.37 16.54
C GLU A 131 -0.19 -22.26 17.00
#